data_AF-A0A2R7MBJ6-F1
#
_entry.id   AF-A0A2R7MBJ6-F1
#
_cell.length_a   1.000
_cell.length_b   1.000
_cell.length_c   1.000
_cell.angle_alpha   90.00
_cell.angle_beta   90.00
_cell.angle_gamma   90.00
#
_symmetry.space_group_name_H-M   'P 1'
#
loop_
_entity.id
_entity.type
_entity.pdbx_description
1 polymer ?
#
loop_
_entity_poly.entity_id
_entity_poly.type
_entity_poly.pdbx_seq_one_letter_code
_entity_poly.pdbx_strand_id
1 'polypeptide(L)' 'MDDGVRDELERLRARAYGPDADLADDPVAWDRLRELEEQVRFAAIAPPPAPASPPPAGPVASIDPEIEDDDDGG' A
#
# COMPACT_ATOMS: atom_id res chain seq x y z
N MET A 1 -13.35 -2.98 -3.51
CA MET A 1 -13.20 -4.19 -2.67
C MET A 1 -14.17 -4.03 -1.52
N ASP A 2 -15.07 -4.98 -1.35
CA ASP A 2 -16.22 -4.88 -0.44
C ASP A 2 -15.77 -4.82 1.02
N ASP A 3 -16.38 -3.94 1.81
CA ASP A 3 -16.01 -3.77 3.23
C ASP A 3 -16.26 -5.06 4.03
N GLY A 4 -17.33 -5.80 3.70
CA GLY A 4 -17.60 -7.12 4.29
C GLY A 4 -16.50 -8.16 4.05
N VAL A 5 -15.80 -8.10 2.91
CA VAL A 5 -14.66 -8.99 2.60
C VAL A 5 -13.45 -8.64 3.47
N ARG A 6 -13.22 -7.35 3.73
CA ARG A 6 -12.15 -6.88 4.63
C ARG A 6 -12.40 -7.28 6.07
N ASP A 7 -13.63 -7.10 6.55
CA ASP A 7 -14.06 -7.51 7.90
C ASP A 7 -13.99 -9.02 8.12
N GLU A 8 -14.35 -9.83 7.10
CA GLU A 8 -14.20 -11.29 7.16
C GLU A 8 -12.72 -11.68 7.25
N LEU A 9 -11.87 -11.08 6.40
CA LEU A 9 -10.43 -11.34 6.40
C LEU A 9 -9.76 -10.97 7.73
N GLU A 10 -10.09 -9.81 8.30
CA GLU A 10 -9.53 -9.37 9.59
C GLU A 10 -9.88 -10.36 10.71
N ARG A 11 -11.14 -10.82 10.76
CA ARG A 11 -11.58 -11.81 11.74
C ARG A 11 -10.86 -13.15 11.59
N LEU A 12 -10.68 -13.64 10.36
CA LEU A 12 -9.95 -14.88 10.13
C LEU A 12 -8.46 -14.74 10.49
N ARG A 13 -7.84 -13.58 10.20
CA ARG A 13 -6.46 -13.30 10.62
C ARG A 13 -6.31 -13.25 12.14
N ALA A 14 -7.25 -12.63 12.86
CA ALA A 14 -7.24 -12.62 14.32
C ALA A 14 -7.38 -14.05 14.89
N ARG A 15 -8.14 -14.93 14.24
CA ARG A 15 -8.26 -16.33 14.66
C ARG A 15 -7.05 -17.18 14.26
N ALA A 16 -6.31 -16.84 13.20
CA ALA A 16 -5.11 -17.58 12.77
C ALA A 16 -3.84 -17.14 13.52
N TYR A 17 -3.69 -15.83 13.74
CA TYR A 17 -2.45 -15.21 14.19
C TYR A 17 -2.62 -14.34 15.45
N GLY A 18 -3.84 -14.26 15.98
CA GLY A 18 -4.11 -13.49 17.20
C GLY A 18 -3.77 -14.25 18.48
N PRO A 19 -4.00 -13.61 19.64
CA PRO A 19 -3.68 -14.18 20.95
C PRO A 19 -4.51 -15.43 21.28
N ASP A 20 -5.74 -15.49 20.77
CA ASP A 20 -6.66 -16.63 20.91
C ASP A 20 -6.77 -17.38 19.58
N ALA A 21 -5.62 -17.74 19.00
CA ALA A 21 -5.59 -18.38 17.69
C ALA A 21 -6.20 -19.79 17.73
N ASP A 22 -7.48 -19.88 17.35
CA ASP A 22 -8.29 -21.11 17.33
C ASP A 22 -8.46 -21.69 15.90
N LEU A 23 -7.92 -21.02 14.87
CA LEU A 23 -8.11 -21.47 13.49
C LEU A 23 -7.40 -22.80 13.15
N ALA A 24 -6.47 -23.26 13.99
CA ALA A 24 -5.66 -24.46 13.75
C ALA A 24 -6.49 -25.75 13.56
N ASP A 25 -7.64 -25.84 14.22
CA ASP A 25 -8.55 -27.00 14.15
C ASP A 25 -9.61 -26.88 13.04
N ASP A 26 -9.64 -25.76 12.29
CA ASP A 26 -10.62 -25.51 11.23
C ASP A 26 -9.96 -25.38 9.85
N PRO A 27 -9.76 -26.51 9.12
CA PRO A 27 -9.13 -26.49 7.80
C PRO A 27 -9.95 -25.75 6.74
N VAL A 28 -11.28 -25.68 6.90
CA VAL A 28 -12.16 -24.94 5.98
C VAL A 28 -11.93 -23.44 6.14
N ALA A 29 -11.78 -22.97 7.38
CA ALA A 29 -11.51 -21.58 7.66
C ALA A 29 -10.09 -21.14 7.21
N TRP A 30 -9.10 -22.05 7.22
CA TRP A 30 -7.79 -21.81 6.60
C TRP A 30 -7.85 -21.61 5.09
N ASP A 31 -8.60 -22.47 4.38
CA ASP A 31 -8.75 -22.32 2.93
C ASP A 31 -9.47 -21.01 2.57
N ARG A 32 -10.51 -20.67 3.34
CA ARG A 32 -11.22 -19.39 3.20
C ARG A 32 -10.31 -18.18 3.47
N LEU A 33 -9.48 -18.24 4.50
CA LEU A 33 -8.49 -17.19 4.81
C LEU A 33 -7.54 -16.98 3.62
N ARG A 34 -6.97 -18.07 3.08
CA ARG A 34 -6.06 -18.01 1.94
C ARG A 34 -6.72 -17.38 0.71
N GLU A 35 -7.93 -17.82 0.38
CA GLU A 35 -8.67 -17.31 -0.78
C GLU A 35 -8.91 -15.79 -0.67
N LEU A 36 -9.28 -15.30 0.51
CA LEU A 36 -9.50 -13.88 0.76
C LEU A 36 -8.19 -13.08 0.70
N GLU A 37 -7.09 -13.61 1.22
CA GLU A 37 -5.77 -12.97 1.13
C GLU A 37 -5.27 -12.86 -0.31
N GLU A 38 -5.50 -13.90 -1.12
CA GLU A 38 -5.16 -13.89 -2.54
C GLU A 38 -5.98 -12.83 -3.28
N GLN A 39 -7.29 -12.76 -3.05
CA GLN A 39 -8.15 -11.72 -3.65
C GLN A 39 -7.65 -10.31 -3.31
N VAL A 40 -7.29 -10.05 -2.04
CA VAL A 40 -6.74 -8.75 -1.61
C VAL A 40 -5.41 -8.47 -2.29
N ARG A 41 -4.53 -9.48 -2.37
CA ARG A 41 -3.24 -9.36 -3.04
C ARG A 41 -3.40 -9.03 -4.51
N PHE A 42 -4.29 -9.71 -5.22
CA PHE A 42 -4.58 -9.42 -6.63
C PHE A 42 -5.19 -8.02 -6.81
N ALA A 43 -6.11 -7.63 -5.94
CA ALA A 43 -6.70 -6.29 -5.96
C ALA A 43 -5.67 -5.18 -5.68
N ALA A 44 -4.66 -5.45 -4.85
CA ALA A 44 -3.58 -4.51 -4.55
C ALA A 44 -2.52 -4.43 -5.67
N ILE A 45 -2.30 -5.51 -6.42
CA ILE A 45 -1.37 -5.55 -7.56
C ILE A 45 -1.97 -4.85 -8.79
N ALA A 46 -3.29 -4.89 -8.95
CA ALA A 46 -3.95 -4.10 -9.98
C ALA A 46 -3.57 -2.63 -9.76
N PRO A 47 -2.96 -1.95 -10.76
CA PRO A 47 -2.61 -0.56 -10.59
C PRO A 47 -3.89 0.20 -10.23
N PRO A 48 -3.88 1.04 -9.18
CA PRO A 48 -5.01 1.91 -8.93
C PRO A 48 -5.29 2.69 -10.22
N PRO A 49 -6.56 3.02 -10.54
CA PRO A 49 -6.81 3.99 -11.60
C PRO A 49 -5.95 5.20 -11.28
N ALA A 50 -5.04 5.54 -12.19
CA ALA A 50 -4.09 6.61 -11.96
C ALA A 50 -4.87 7.84 -11.46
N PRO A 51 -4.50 8.47 -10.32
CA PRO A 51 -5.03 9.78 -10.04
C PRO A 51 -4.76 10.61 -11.30
N ALA A 52 -5.77 11.28 -11.84
CA ALA A 52 -5.58 12.10 -13.03
C ALA A 52 -4.47 13.11 -12.71
N SER A 53 -3.27 12.84 -13.23
CA SER A 53 -2.13 13.74 -13.00
C SER A 53 -2.54 15.13 -13.48
N PRO A 54 -2.37 16.18 -12.67
CA PRO A 54 -2.44 17.53 -13.21
C PRO A 54 -1.43 17.63 -14.39
N PRO A 55 -1.73 18.41 -15.44
CA PRO A 55 -0.92 18.46 -16.64
C PRO A 55 0.53 18.88 -16.30
N PRO A 56 1.53 18.42 -17.07
CA PRO A 56 2.93 18.70 -16.78
C PRO A 56 3.19 20.22 -16.84
N ALA A 57 3.53 20.80 -15.70
CA ALA A 57 4.01 22.18 -15.62
C ALA A 57 5.46 22.25 -16.08
N GLY A 58 5.66 22.32 -17.41
CA GLY A 58 6.83 22.91 -18.07
C GLY A 58 8.22 22.31 -17.81
N PRO A 59 9.21 22.59 -18.67
CA PRO A 59 10.58 22.12 -18.48
C PRO A 59 11.21 22.79 -17.25
N VAL A 60 11.78 21.97 -16.36
CA VAL A 60 12.64 22.45 -15.29
C VAL A 60 13.84 23.11 -15.97
N ALA A 61 13.95 24.43 -15.85
CA ALA A 61 15.18 25.12 -16.20
C ALA A 61 16.23 24.65 -15.20
N SER A 62 17.28 23.99 -15.70
CA SER A 62 18.50 23.73 -14.95
C SER A 62 18.97 25.04 -14.33
N ILE A 63 18.81 25.16 -13.02
CA ILE A 63 19.52 26.15 -12.24
C ILE A 63 20.84 25.47 -11.87
N ASP A 64 21.83 25.71 -12.72
CA ASP A 64 23.23 25.57 -12.36
C ASP A 64 23.51 26.69 -11.34
N PRO A 65 23.84 26.39 -10.07
CA PRO A 65 24.30 27.44 -9.18
C PRO A 65 25.75 27.75 -9.54
N GLU A 66 25.90 28.70 -10.46
CA GLU A 66 27.04 29.60 -10.56
C GLU A 66 27.35 30.09 -9.13
N ILE A 67 28.42 29.59 -8.54
CA ILE A 67 28.95 30.09 -7.27
C ILE A 67 29.59 31.44 -7.61
N GLU A 68 28.78 32.49 -7.59
CA GLU A 68 29.22 33.88 -7.57
C GLU A 68 29.60 34.24 -6.13
N ASP A 69 30.91 34.32 -5.94
CA ASP A 69 31.66 35.41 -5.29
C ASP A 69 30.85 36.45 -4.46
N ASP A 70 31.06 36.45 -3.14
CA ASP A 70 31.06 37.58 -2.17
C ASP A 70 31.05 36.91 -0.76
N ASP A 71 31.74 37.29 0.32
CA ASP A 71 32.51 38.46 0.75
C ASP A 71 33.09 38.08 2.15
N ASP A 72 33.84 39.01 2.77
CA ASP A 72 34.17 39.15 4.21
C ASP A 72 35.59 38.67 4.61
N GLY A 73 36.53 39.50 5.09
CA GLY A 73 36.39 40.85 5.64
C GLY A 73 37.74 41.54 5.82
N GLY A 74 37.68 42.83 6.16
CA GLY A 74 38.78 43.81 6.13
C GLY A 74 39.80 43.80 7.25
#